data_AF-A0A3R6NU58-F1
#
_entry.id   AF-A0A3R6NU58-F1
#
_cell.length_a   1.000
_cell.length_b   1.000
_cell.length_c   1.000
_cell.angle_alpha   90.00
_cell.angle_beta   90.00
_cell.angle_gamma   90.00
#
_symmetry.space_group_name_H-M   'P 1'
#
loop_
_entity.id
_entity.type
_entity.pdbx_description
1 polymer ?
#
loop_
_entity_poly.entity_id
_entity_poly.type
_entity_poly.pdbx_seq_one_letter_code
_entity_poly.pdbx_strand_id
1 'polypeptide(L)'
;MKITKKAVLAIMCLSLAAFAPGKAHAANKVQIPDGACRKGNDIYYSYSGSGLRMDLMKINTKTHKKKMIVSNKYKGRTTNGFFDLNIKGNNIYATYNIVDGSDGFNCYICKINVKKKTKKLLTKGHHPIVIGNKIYFVKTKYNKTFFRDEDKGIYVMNLSGKKIRKVRKMSSSSYIY
;
A
#
# COMPACT_ATOMS: atom_id res chain seq x y z
N MET A 1 6.66 -44.17 47.44
CA MET A 1 5.90 -44.07 46.17
C MET A 1 6.88 -44.29 45.01
N LYS A 2 6.79 -45.39 44.25
CA LYS A 2 7.72 -45.67 43.13
C LYS A 2 7.25 -44.95 41.87
N ILE A 3 7.97 -43.91 41.47
CA ILE A 3 7.71 -43.20 40.21
C ILE A 3 8.15 -44.11 39.05
N THR A 4 7.23 -44.45 38.17
CA THR A 4 7.49 -45.35 37.04
C THR A 4 8.18 -44.59 35.90
N LYS A 5 8.97 -45.28 35.07
CA LYS A 5 9.65 -44.68 33.89
C LYS A 5 8.68 -43.94 32.95
N LYS A 6 7.43 -44.40 32.86
CA LYS A 6 6.35 -43.74 32.09
C LYS A 6 5.94 -42.40 32.70
N ALA A 7 5.89 -42.29 34.02
CA ALA A 7 5.58 -41.05 34.72
C ALA A 7 6.71 -40.00 34.55
N VAL A 8 7.97 -40.45 34.58
CA VAL A 8 9.12 -39.56 34.32
C VAL A 8 9.11 -39.02 32.89
N LEU A 9 8.79 -39.87 31.91
CA LEU A 9 8.70 -39.45 30.50
C LEU A 9 7.54 -38.47 30.26
N ALA A 10 6.39 -38.71 30.89
CA ALA A 10 5.25 -37.78 30.81
C ALA A 10 5.58 -36.41 31.38
N ILE A 11 6.27 -36.35 32.54
CA ILE A 11 6.72 -35.09 33.15
C ILE A 11 7.73 -34.36 32.25
N MET A 12 8.65 -35.07 31.60
CA MET A 12 9.58 -34.47 30.64
C MET A 12 8.88 -33.93 29.38
N CYS A 13 7.89 -34.63 28.84
CA CYS A 13 7.13 -34.13 27.68
C CYS A 13 6.29 -32.89 28.03
N LEU A 14 5.71 -32.85 29.24
CA LEU A 14 4.96 -31.71 29.75
C LEU A 14 5.85 -30.48 29.98
N SER A 15 7.08 -30.67 30.49
CA SER A 15 8.02 -29.56 30.66
C SER A 15 8.50 -29.00 29.31
N LEU A 16 8.80 -29.87 28.34
CA LEU A 16 9.17 -29.45 26.96
C LEU A 16 8.08 -28.64 26.26
N ALA A 17 6.80 -28.94 26.50
CA ALA A 17 5.68 -28.15 25.97
C ALA A 17 5.53 -26.78 26.65
N ALA A 18 5.89 -26.67 27.94
CA ALA A 18 5.85 -25.41 28.69
C ALA A 18 6.99 -24.45 28.31
N PHE A 19 8.10 -24.97 27.76
CA PHE A 19 9.23 -24.17 27.27
C PHE A 19 9.28 -24.01 25.75
N ALA A 20 8.23 -24.42 25.02
CA ALA A 20 8.13 -24.09 23.61
C ALA A 20 8.19 -22.56 23.48
N PRO A 21 9.15 -21.98 22.76
CA PRO A 21 9.27 -20.53 22.63
C PRO A 21 7.96 -20.02 22.04
N GLY A 22 7.17 -19.33 22.87
CA GLY A 22 5.96 -18.65 22.43
C GLY A 22 6.37 -17.80 21.24
N LYS A 23 5.72 -18.00 20.08
CA LYS A 23 6.02 -17.23 18.88
C LYS A 23 5.83 -15.77 19.24
N ALA A 24 6.92 -15.06 19.53
CA ALA A 24 6.91 -13.63 19.70
C ALA A 24 6.38 -13.07 18.38
N HIS A 25 5.14 -12.58 18.41
CA HIS A 25 4.58 -11.87 17.27
C HIS A 25 5.36 -10.56 17.21
N ALA A 26 6.42 -10.54 16.40
CA ALA A 26 7.12 -9.31 16.12
C ALA A 26 6.08 -8.26 15.77
N ALA A 27 6.07 -7.13 16.50
CA ALA A 27 5.22 -6.02 16.18
C ALA A 27 5.50 -5.67 14.71
N ASN A 28 4.55 -5.96 13.83
CA ASN A 28 4.69 -5.67 12.41
C ASN A 28 4.80 -4.15 12.30
N LYS A 29 6.02 -3.61 12.19
CA LYS A 29 6.23 -2.19 11.89
C LYS A 29 5.48 -1.92 10.59
N VAL A 30 4.55 -0.99 10.64
CA VAL A 30 3.84 -0.55 9.44
C VAL A 30 4.88 0.12 8.55
N GLN A 31 5.21 -0.51 7.43
CA GLN A 31 6.06 0.11 6.43
C GLN A 31 5.29 1.29 5.82
N ILE A 32 5.82 2.50 5.97
CA ILE A 32 5.28 3.66 5.26
C ILE A 32 5.72 3.52 3.80
N PRO A 33 4.78 3.37 2.87
CA PRO A 33 5.07 3.18 1.46
C PRO A 33 5.49 4.51 0.83
N ASP A 34 6.42 4.46 -0.12
CA ASP A 34 6.83 5.60 -0.95
C ASP A 34 6.80 5.17 -2.43
N GLY A 35 7.62 5.75 -3.31
CA GLY A 35 7.72 5.41 -4.73
C GLY A 35 8.12 3.96 -5.06
N ALA A 36 8.39 3.10 -4.07
CA ALA A 36 8.72 1.70 -4.27
C ALA A 36 8.13 0.75 -3.22
N CYS A 37 7.86 -0.49 -3.62
CA CYS A 37 7.52 -1.60 -2.71
C CYS A 37 8.17 -2.91 -3.17
N ARG A 38 8.30 -3.88 -2.26
CA ARG A 38 9.02 -5.14 -2.53
C ARG A 38 8.16 -6.37 -2.26
N LYS A 39 8.27 -7.38 -3.12
CA LYS A 39 7.75 -8.73 -2.88
C LYS A 39 8.77 -9.78 -3.33
N GLY A 40 9.35 -10.51 -2.38
CA GLY A 40 10.42 -11.45 -2.68
C GLY A 40 11.62 -10.73 -3.30
N ASN A 41 12.06 -11.15 -4.48
CA ASN A 41 13.15 -10.52 -5.23
C ASN A 41 12.68 -9.39 -6.16
N ASP A 42 11.39 -9.10 -6.21
CA ASP A 42 10.86 -8.08 -7.12
C ASP A 42 10.67 -6.76 -6.36
N ILE A 43 11.26 -5.69 -6.90
CA ILE A 43 10.98 -4.32 -6.51
C ILE A 43 10.06 -3.72 -7.58
N TYR A 44 8.94 -3.17 -7.14
CA TYR A 44 8.03 -2.40 -7.97
C TYR A 44 8.23 -0.93 -7.64
N TYR A 45 8.34 -0.10 -8.66
CA TYR A 45 8.66 1.30 -8.47
C TYR A 45 8.05 2.17 -9.57
N SER A 46 7.79 3.42 -9.23
CA SER A 46 7.42 4.48 -10.16
C SER A 46 8.04 5.77 -9.63
N TYR A 47 8.46 6.65 -10.52
CA TYR A 47 9.09 7.91 -10.18
C TYR A 47 8.57 9.00 -11.09
N SER A 48 8.26 10.14 -10.48
CA SER A 48 7.88 11.35 -11.18
C SER A 48 8.54 12.54 -10.52
N GLY A 49 9.42 13.20 -11.26
CA GLY A 49 10.25 14.30 -10.79
C GLY A 49 11.30 14.64 -11.84
N SER A 50 11.85 15.85 -11.81
CA SER A 50 12.93 16.27 -12.73
C SER A 50 12.63 16.02 -14.21
N GLY A 51 11.39 16.30 -14.65
CA GLY A 51 10.94 16.05 -16.02
C GLY A 51 10.63 14.59 -16.37
N LEU A 52 10.97 13.63 -15.52
CA LEU A 52 10.69 12.21 -15.75
C LEU A 52 9.29 11.84 -15.24
N ARG A 53 8.57 11.00 -16.00
CA ARG A 53 7.24 10.46 -15.67
C ARG A 53 7.21 8.97 -15.98
N MET A 54 7.55 8.14 -15.01
CA MET A 54 7.67 6.70 -15.24
C MET A 54 6.31 5.99 -15.18
N ASP A 55 6.17 4.96 -16.01
CA ASP A 55 5.21 3.89 -15.82
C ASP A 55 5.43 3.16 -14.47
N LEU A 56 4.52 2.27 -14.09
CA LEU A 56 4.82 1.35 -12.99
C LEU A 56 5.76 0.26 -13.49
N MET A 57 6.98 0.26 -12.98
CA MET A 57 8.04 -0.67 -13.36
C MET A 57 8.22 -1.76 -12.31
N LYS A 58 8.83 -2.86 -12.73
CA LYS A 58 9.35 -3.93 -11.90
C LYS A 58 10.81 -4.16 -12.25
N ILE A 59 11.65 -4.37 -11.25
CA ILE A 59 13.00 -4.91 -11.39
C ILE A 59 13.16 -6.12 -10.47
N ASN A 60 13.79 -7.18 -10.97
CA ASN A 60 14.17 -8.32 -10.15
C ASN A 60 15.59 -8.13 -9.62
N THR A 61 15.80 -8.20 -8.30
CA THR A 61 17.10 -7.90 -7.69
C THR A 61 18.15 -9.00 -7.85
N LYS A 62 17.78 -10.18 -8.34
CA LYS A 62 18.75 -11.26 -8.64
C LYS A 62 19.20 -11.23 -10.09
N THR A 63 18.27 -11.02 -11.01
CA THR A 63 18.54 -11.07 -12.47
C THR A 63 18.70 -9.70 -13.10
N HIS A 64 18.43 -8.62 -12.36
CA HIS A 64 18.40 -7.23 -12.82
C HIS A 64 17.44 -6.95 -13.99
N LYS A 65 16.61 -7.93 -14.39
CA LYS A 65 15.64 -7.78 -15.47
C LYS A 65 14.55 -6.79 -15.08
N LYS A 66 14.38 -5.75 -15.90
CA LYS A 66 13.36 -4.71 -15.77
C LYS A 66 12.15 -5.04 -16.65
N LYS A 67 10.95 -4.67 -16.21
CA LYS A 67 9.70 -4.87 -16.96
C LYS A 67 8.67 -3.81 -16.60
N MET A 68 7.98 -3.26 -17.60
CA MET A 68 6.78 -2.45 -17.39
C MET A 68 5.62 -3.34 -16.93
N ILE A 69 4.93 -2.91 -15.87
CA ILE A 69 3.72 -3.56 -15.36
C ILE A 69 2.48 -2.90 -15.93
N VAL A 70 2.31 -1.59 -15.74
CA VAL A 70 1.21 -0.80 -16.32
C VAL A 70 1.69 0.59 -16.67
N SER A 71 1.12 1.16 -17.74
CA SER A 71 1.45 2.53 -18.12
C SER A 71 0.90 3.55 -17.11
N ASN A 72 1.61 4.67 -16.93
CA ASN A 72 1.15 5.84 -16.19
C ASN A 72 0.09 6.66 -16.95
N LYS A 73 -0.26 6.32 -18.19
CA LYS A 73 -1.23 7.10 -18.96
C LYS A 73 -2.66 6.99 -18.42
N TYR A 74 -3.36 8.13 -18.38
CA TYR A 74 -4.79 8.23 -18.12
C TYR A 74 -5.49 8.80 -19.36
N LYS A 75 -6.44 8.06 -19.93
CA LYS A 75 -7.14 8.44 -21.17
C LYS A 75 -6.19 8.88 -22.30
N GLY A 76 -5.09 8.15 -22.48
CA GLY A 76 -4.08 8.40 -23.51
C GLY A 76 -3.03 9.46 -23.18
N ARG A 77 -3.21 10.24 -22.10
CA ARG A 77 -2.29 11.32 -21.71
C ARG A 77 -1.32 10.89 -20.61
N THR A 78 -0.09 11.41 -20.66
CA THR A 78 0.91 11.27 -19.60
C THR A 78 0.37 11.83 -18.28
N THR A 79 0.83 11.27 -17.17
CA THR A 79 0.46 11.72 -15.83
C THR A 79 1.67 11.68 -14.91
N ASN A 80 1.52 12.23 -13.72
CA ASN A 80 2.45 12.12 -12.60
C ASN A 80 2.56 10.69 -12.04
N GLY A 81 1.75 9.73 -12.52
CA GLY A 81 1.99 8.33 -12.21
C GLY A 81 1.68 7.95 -10.77
N PHE A 82 2.39 6.95 -10.27
CA PHE A 82 2.00 6.21 -9.08
C PHE A 82 2.92 6.52 -7.89
N PHE A 83 2.33 6.71 -6.71
CA PHE A 83 3.03 7.00 -5.45
C PHE A 83 2.50 6.10 -4.33
N ASP A 84 3.20 6.06 -3.20
CA ASP A 84 2.76 5.34 -1.99
C ASP A 84 2.42 3.86 -2.26
N LEU A 85 3.35 3.12 -2.87
CA LEU A 85 3.07 1.77 -3.35
C LEU A 85 2.97 0.77 -2.19
N ASN A 86 1.85 0.03 -2.10
CA ASN A 86 1.65 -1.05 -1.14
C ASN A 86 1.34 -2.37 -1.86
N ILE A 87 2.16 -3.41 -1.68
CA ILE A 87 1.90 -4.71 -2.29
C ILE A 87 1.19 -5.69 -1.34
N LYS A 88 0.08 -6.27 -1.80
CA LYS A 88 -0.65 -7.35 -1.11
C LYS A 88 -1.10 -8.41 -2.10
N GLY A 89 -0.57 -9.63 -1.95
CA GLY A 89 -0.83 -10.72 -2.88
C GLY A 89 -0.33 -10.37 -4.28
N ASN A 90 -1.23 -10.34 -5.27
CA ASN A 90 -0.91 -9.95 -6.66
C ASN A 90 -1.37 -8.53 -7.00
N ASN A 91 -1.69 -7.71 -6.00
CA ASN A 91 -2.15 -6.35 -6.21
C ASN A 91 -1.21 -5.35 -5.55
N ILE A 92 -1.00 -4.22 -6.21
CA ILE A 92 -0.42 -3.02 -5.63
C ILE A 92 -1.56 -2.02 -5.43
N TYR A 93 -1.57 -1.35 -4.28
CA TYR A 93 -2.45 -0.25 -3.95
C TYR A 93 -1.60 1.01 -3.85
N ALA A 94 -1.97 2.04 -4.59
CA ALA A 94 -1.13 3.21 -4.79
C ALA A 94 -1.98 4.47 -4.91
N THR A 95 -1.39 5.62 -4.60
CA THR A 95 -1.87 6.90 -5.11
C THR A 95 -1.58 6.93 -6.61
N TYR A 96 -2.54 7.40 -7.41
CA TYR A 96 -2.35 7.66 -8.83
C TYR A 96 -2.78 9.09 -9.13
N ASN A 97 -1.79 9.95 -9.40
CA ASN A 97 -2.04 11.34 -9.75
C ASN A 97 -2.24 11.43 -11.26
N ILE A 98 -3.47 11.76 -11.69
CA ILE A 98 -3.86 11.72 -13.10
C ILE A 98 -3.58 13.02 -13.87
N VAL A 99 -3.01 14.04 -13.22
CA VAL A 99 -2.49 15.23 -13.91
C VAL A 99 -1.00 15.07 -14.21
N ASP A 100 -0.51 15.87 -15.15
CA ASP A 100 0.91 16.02 -15.46
C ASP A 100 1.38 17.41 -15.00
N GLY A 101 2.68 17.57 -14.73
CA GLY A 101 3.28 18.81 -14.21
C GLY A 101 3.31 18.91 -12.68
N SER A 102 3.84 20.03 -12.15
CA SER A 102 4.01 20.28 -10.71
C SER A 102 2.85 21.00 -10.05
N ASP A 103 2.02 21.68 -10.83
CA ASP A 103 1.15 22.74 -10.32
C ASP A 103 -0.24 22.24 -9.92
N GLY A 104 -0.50 20.94 -10.08
CA GLY A 104 -1.79 20.34 -9.82
C GLY A 104 -1.72 18.95 -9.20
N PHE A 105 -2.79 18.59 -8.50
CA PHE A 105 -2.97 17.27 -7.92
C PHE A 105 -4.40 16.78 -8.13
N ASN A 106 -4.53 15.60 -8.71
CA ASN A 106 -5.81 14.98 -8.95
C ASN A 106 -5.68 13.48 -8.71
N CYS A 107 -5.83 13.08 -7.45
CA CYS A 107 -5.38 11.78 -6.99
C CYS A 107 -6.54 10.79 -6.84
N TYR A 108 -6.23 9.54 -7.17
CA TYR A 108 -7.08 8.40 -6.88
C TYR A 108 -6.29 7.34 -6.13
N ILE A 109 -6.96 6.62 -5.23
CA ILE A 109 -6.49 5.32 -4.81
C ILE A 109 -6.70 4.35 -5.97
N CYS A 110 -5.62 3.76 -6.44
CA CYS A 110 -5.59 2.84 -7.57
C CYS A 110 -5.24 1.43 -7.09
N LYS A 111 -5.92 0.42 -7.65
CA LYS A 111 -5.56 -1.00 -7.51
C LYS A 111 -4.96 -1.49 -8.81
N ILE A 112 -3.76 -2.04 -8.74
CA ILE A 112 -2.99 -2.51 -9.88
C ILE A 112 -2.74 -4.00 -9.73
N ASN A 113 -3.21 -4.82 -10.66
CA ASN A 113 -2.94 -6.25 -10.65
C ASN A 113 -1.63 -6.54 -11.41
N VAL A 114 -0.61 -7.01 -10.71
CA VAL A 114 0.73 -7.19 -11.30
C VAL A 114 0.80 -8.35 -12.29
N LYS A 115 -0.06 -9.37 -12.13
CA LYS A 115 -0.09 -10.53 -13.03
C LYS A 115 -0.87 -10.21 -14.31
N LYS A 116 -2.06 -9.64 -14.16
CA LYS A 116 -2.95 -9.28 -15.26
C LYS A 116 -2.54 -7.98 -15.95
N LYS A 117 -1.62 -7.21 -15.37
CA LYS A 117 -1.17 -5.91 -15.87
C LYS A 117 -2.33 -4.93 -16.11
N THR A 118 -3.25 -4.87 -15.16
CA THR A 118 -4.40 -3.96 -15.22
C THR A 118 -4.40 -3.01 -14.03
N LYS A 119 -4.97 -1.81 -14.23
CA LYS A 119 -5.17 -0.82 -13.17
C LYS A 119 -6.64 -0.42 -13.08
N LYS A 120 -7.14 -0.22 -11.87
CA LYS A 120 -8.52 0.20 -11.58
C LYS A 120 -8.51 1.33 -10.55
N LEU A 121 -9.17 2.44 -10.89
CA LEU A 121 -9.44 3.50 -9.92
C LEU A 121 -10.48 3.00 -8.90
N LEU A 122 -10.21 3.18 -7.62
CA LEU A 122 -11.13 2.78 -6.55
C LEU A 122 -11.94 3.98 -6.05
N THR A 123 -11.26 5.06 -5.64
CA THR A 123 -11.91 6.26 -5.12
C THR A 123 -10.93 7.45 -5.14
N LYS A 124 -11.45 8.66 -5.00
CA LYS A 124 -10.65 9.87 -4.79
C LYS A 124 -9.92 9.82 -3.45
N GLY A 125 -8.61 10.00 -3.50
CA GLY A 125 -7.75 9.98 -2.32
C GLY A 125 -6.29 9.75 -2.66
N HIS A 126 -5.44 9.90 -1.65
CA HIS A 126 -4.00 9.67 -1.69
C HIS A 126 -3.51 9.00 -0.39
N HIS A 127 -2.21 8.69 -0.35
CA HIS A 127 -1.50 8.00 0.73
C HIS A 127 -2.21 6.74 1.26
N PRO A 128 -2.50 5.73 0.40
CA PRO A 128 -3.03 4.47 0.87
C PRO A 128 -2.02 3.74 1.77
N ILE A 129 -2.52 3.10 2.82
CA ILE A 129 -1.79 2.17 3.67
C ILE A 129 -2.61 0.89 3.78
N VAL A 130 -2.02 -0.23 3.38
CA VAL A 130 -2.70 -1.54 3.41
C VAL A 130 -2.38 -2.27 4.70
N ILE A 131 -3.39 -2.47 5.55
CA ILE A 131 -3.28 -3.22 6.82
C ILE A 131 -4.33 -4.34 6.82
N GLY A 132 -3.84 -5.58 6.88
CA GLY A 132 -4.70 -6.76 6.77
C GLY A 132 -5.49 -6.77 5.44
N ASN A 133 -6.82 -6.75 5.54
CA ASN A 133 -7.76 -6.72 4.41
C ASN A 133 -8.41 -5.34 4.20
N LYS A 134 -7.78 -4.28 4.72
CA LYS A 134 -8.27 -2.91 4.66
C LYS A 134 -7.24 -1.97 4.06
N ILE A 135 -7.73 -0.89 3.47
CA ILE A 135 -6.95 0.23 2.94
C ILE A 135 -7.36 1.46 3.72
N TYR A 136 -6.44 2.03 4.47
CA TYR A 136 -6.59 3.35 5.10
C TYR A 136 -6.00 4.39 4.17
N PHE A 137 -6.64 5.54 4.03
CA PHE A 137 -6.22 6.56 3.06
C PHE A 137 -6.79 7.92 3.42
N VAL A 138 -6.20 8.98 2.87
CA VAL A 138 -6.78 10.31 2.93
C VAL A 138 -7.78 10.45 1.78
N LYS A 139 -9.04 10.74 2.11
CA LYS A 139 -10.05 10.96 1.09
C LYS A 139 -10.00 12.39 0.59
N THR A 140 -10.08 12.57 -0.71
CA THR A 140 -10.04 13.90 -1.35
C THR A 140 -11.31 14.24 -2.11
N LYS A 141 -11.49 15.53 -2.40
CA LYS A 141 -12.39 16.06 -3.41
C LYS A 141 -11.57 17.00 -4.29
N TYR A 142 -11.61 16.82 -5.61
CA TYR A 142 -10.91 17.70 -6.53
C TYR A 142 -11.56 19.08 -6.58
N ASN A 143 -10.79 20.12 -6.29
CA ASN A 143 -11.17 21.51 -6.48
C ASN A 143 -10.69 21.99 -7.86
N LYS A 144 -11.64 22.32 -8.73
CA LYS A 144 -11.35 22.76 -10.10
C LYS A 144 -10.77 24.18 -10.16
N THR A 145 -11.11 25.04 -9.22
CA THR A 145 -10.64 26.43 -9.14
C THR A 145 -9.15 26.49 -8.84
N PHE A 146 -8.69 25.64 -7.92
CA PHE A 146 -7.28 25.58 -7.51
C PHE A 146 -6.50 24.43 -8.14
N PHE A 147 -7.12 23.69 -9.07
CA PHE A 147 -6.54 22.52 -9.76
C PHE A 147 -5.88 21.48 -8.83
N ARG A 148 -6.42 21.34 -7.61
CA ARG A 148 -5.83 20.50 -6.56
C ARG A 148 -6.88 19.75 -5.77
N ASP A 149 -6.47 18.62 -5.20
CA ASP A 149 -7.28 17.86 -4.28
C ASP A 149 -7.37 18.55 -2.90
N GLU A 150 -8.58 18.61 -2.37
CA GLU A 150 -8.86 19.01 -0.99
C GLU A 150 -9.08 17.79 -0.12
N ASP A 151 -8.32 17.70 0.96
CA ASP A 151 -8.42 16.61 1.93
C ASP A 151 -9.72 16.72 2.75
N LYS A 152 -10.38 15.57 2.96
CA LYS A 152 -11.64 15.44 3.71
C LYS A 152 -11.50 14.63 5.00
N GLY A 153 -10.30 14.12 5.27
CA GLY A 153 -9.96 13.32 6.45
C GLY A 153 -9.54 11.90 6.09
N ILE A 154 -9.37 11.08 7.13
CA ILE A 154 -8.89 9.71 7.01
C ILE A 154 -10.08 8.76 6.89
N TYR A 155 -10.03 7.89 5.89
CA TYR A 155 -11.07 6.92 5.58
C TYR A 155 -10.47 5.51 5.50
N VAL A 156 -11.34 4.51 5.56
CA VAL A 156 -10.97 3.12 5.37
C VAL A 156 -11.95 2.42 4.44
N MET A 157 -11.45 1.52 3.62
CA MET A 157 -12.23 0.67 2.72
C MET A 157 -11.65 -0.74 2.66
N ASN A 158 -12.37 -1.69 2.06
CA ASN A 158 -11.82 -3.01 1.80
C ASN A 158 -10.93 -3.05 0.55
N LEU A 159 -10.23 -4.16 0.34
CA LEU A 159 -9.32 -4.38 -0.81
C LEU A 159 -9.98 -4.32 -2.21
N SER A 160 -11.32 -4.26 -2.29
CA SER A 160 -12.07 -4.10 -3.55
C SER A 160 -12.54 -2.67 -3.80
N GLY A 161 -12.31 -1.75 -2.86
CA GLY A 161 -12.75 -0.35 -2.94
C GLY A 161 -14.17 -0.11 -2.42
N LYS A 162 -14.81 -1.11 -1.81
CA LYS A 162 -16.16 -1.03 -1.23
C LYS A 162 -16.11 -0.79 0.27
N LYS A 163 -17.28 -0.50 0.87
CA LYS A 163 -17.46 -0.28 2.32
C LYS A 163 -16.57 0.85 2.85
N ILE A 164 -16.55 1.97 2.13
CA ILE A 164 -15.82 3.18 2.53
C ILE A 164 -16.50 3.77 3.78
N ARG A 165 -15.72 3.97 4.85
CA ARG A 165 -16.17 4.69 6.06
C ARG A 165 -15.14 5.69 6.52
N LYS A 166 -15.60 6.77 7.12
CA LYS A 166 -14.75 7.79 7.75
C LYS A 166 -14.17 7.21 9.04
N VAL A 167 -12.87 7.42 9.25
CA VAL A 167 -12.17 7.07 10.49
C VAL A 167 -11.94 8.34 11.32
N ARG A 168 -11.51 9.42 10.67
CA ARG A 168 -11.28 10.71 11.33
C ARG A 168 -11.63 11.86 10.39
N LYS A 169 -12.39 12.84 10.89
CA LYS A 169 -12.62 14.10 10.17
C LYS A 169 -11.33 14.92 10.21
N MET A 170 -10.98 15.57 9.11
CA MET A 170 -9.94 16.60 9.16
C MET A 170 -10.48 17.77 9.99
N SER A 171 -9.75 18.21 11.01
CA SER A 171 -10.05 19.50 11.63
C SER A 171 -9.99 20.56 10.53
N SER A 172 -10.97 21.46 10.49
CA SER A 172 -10.88 22.65 9.67
C SER A 172 -9.75 23.51 10.23
N SER A 173 -8.52 23.23 9.79
CA SER A 173 -7.44 24.19 9.93
C SER A 173 -7.64 25.19 8.80
N SER A 174 -8.01 26.40 9.16
CA SER A 174 -7.81 27.60 8.34
C SER A 174 -6.34 27.65 7.96
N TYR A 175 -6.01 27.29 6.73
CA TYR A 175 -4.74 27.71 6.15
C TYR A 175 -4.86 29.22 5.95
N ILE A 176 -4.24 29.99 6.86
CA ILE A 176 -3.80 31.35 6.55
C ILE A 176 -2.71 31.15 5.49
N TYR A 177 -2.93 31.79 4.34
CA TYR A 177 -2.02 31.80 3.19
C TYR A 177 -0.67 32.38 3.56
#